data_AF-W1XQ04-F1
#
_entry.id   AF-W1XQ04-F1
#
_cell.length_a   1.000
_cell.length_b   1.000
_cell.length_c   1.000
_cell.angle_alpha   90.00
_cell.angle_beta   90.00
_cell.angle_gamma   90.00
#
_symmetry.space_group_name_H-M   'P 1'
#
loop_
_entity.id
_entity.type
_entity.pdbx_description
1 polymer ?
#
loop_
_entity_poly.entity_id
_entity_poly.type
_entity_poly.pdbx_seq_one_letter_code
_entity_poly.pdbx_strand_id
1 'polypeptide(L)' 'LEKNKNIELMASPSIMQRYISMNVTQKPFDNPKVREALNYAINRPALVKVAFAGYATPATGVVPPSIAYA' A
#
# COMPACT_ATOMS: atom_id res chain seq x y z
N LEU A 1 12.43 -16.23 10.65
CA LEU A 1 11.61 -17.21 9.91
C LEU A 1 12.44 -17.93 8.86
N GLU A 2 13.04 -17.20 7.92
CA GLU A 2 13.85 -17.77 6.81
C GLU A 2 14.99 -18.73 7.22
N LYS A 3 15.57 -18.57 8.42
CA LYS A 3 16.70 -19.40 8.89
C LYS A 3 16.28 -20.67 9.63
N ASN A 4 14.99 -20.87 9.91
CA ASN A 4 14.52 -22.03 10.67
C ASN A 4 14.17 -23.18 9.71
N LYS A 5 14.90 -24.30 9.81
CA LYS A 5 14.77 -25.47 8.93
C LYS A 5 13.50 -26.30 9.18
N ASN A 6 12.79 -26.06 10.28
CA ASN A 6 11.59 -26.81 10.64
C ASN A 6 10.29 -26.14 10.13
N ILE A 7 10.40 -25.05 9.38
CA ILE A 7 9.26 -24.31 8.82
C ILE A 7 9.51 -23.98 7.36
N GLU A 8 8.44 -23.98 6.57
CA GLU A 8 8.45 -23.51 5.19
C GLU A 8 7.87 -22.10 5.13
N LEU A 9 8.59 -21.17 4.50
CA LEU A 9 8.10 -19.81 4.28
C LEU A 9 7.44 -19.74 2.90
N MET A 10 6.12 -19.54 2.88
CA MET A 10 5.38 -19.29 1.64
C MET A 10 5.17 -17.78 1.46
N ALA A 11 5.77 -17.22 0.42
CA ALA A 11 5.54 -15.84 0.00
C ALA A 11 5.21 -15.80 -1.49
N SER A 12 4.09 -15.18 -1.84
CA SER A 12 3.64 -15.04 -3.22
C SER A 12 3.01 -13.66 -3.44
N PRO A 13 2.97 -13.17 -4.69
CA PRO A 13 2.25 -11.94 -5.02
C PRO A 13 0.79 -12.01 -4.58
N SER A 14 0.31 -10.95 -3.93
CA SER A 14 -1.07 -10.85 -3.45
C SER A 14 -1.89 -9.92 -4.35
N ILE A 15 -3.18 -10.23 -4.49
CA ILE A 15 -4.19 -9.34 -5.10
C ILE A 15 -4.76 -8.31 -4.11
N MET A 16 -4.21 -8.23 -2.90
CA MET A 16 -4.64 -7.26 -1.91
C MET A 16 -4.06 -5.88 -2.23
N GLN A 17 -4.92 -4.85 -2.30
CA GLN A 17 -4.50 -3.44 -2.39
C GLN A 17 -4.89 -2.70 -1.11
N ARG A 18 -3.98 -1.86 -0.59
CA ARG A 18 -4.25 -1.02 0.57
C ARG A 18 -4.25 0.44 0.16
N TYR A 19 -5.32 1.15 0.49
CA TYR A 19 -5.51 2.56 0.17
C TYR A 19 -6.20 3.29 1.33
N ILE A 20 -6.10 4.62 1.31
CA ILE A 20 -6.81 5.49 2.24
C ILE A 20 -8.03 6.04 1.49
N SER A 21 -9.22 5.73 1.98
CA SER A 21 -10.45 6.37 1.53
C SER A 21 -10.58 7.72 2.22
N MET A 22 -10.91 8.76 1.45
CA MET A 22 -11.18 10.10 1.96
C MET A 22 -12.63 10.45 1.68
N ASN A 23 -13.32 11.03 2.67
CA ASN A 23 -14.68 11.51 2.47
C ASN A 23 -14.66 12.84 1.70
N VAL A 24 -14.85 12.78 0.37
CA VAL A 24 -14.76 13.94 -0.52
C VAL A 24 -15.92 14.94 -0.40
N THR A 25 -16.91 14.68 0.45
CA THR A 25 -17.99 15.64 0.75
C THR A 25 -17.79 16.39 2.06
N GLN A 26 -16.76 16.03 2.83
CA GLN A 26 -16.44 16.67 4.10
C GLN A 26 -15.17 17.52 3.98
N LYS A 27 -15.19 18.70 4.59
CA LYS A 27 -13.99 19.53 4.74
C LYS A 27 -13.00 18.84 5.69
N PRO A 28 -11.67 18.88 5.41
CA PRO A 28 -11.00 19.57 4.30
C PRO A 28 -10.78 18.68 3.05
N PHE A 29 -11.32 17.46 3.03
CA PHE A 29 -11.08 16.48 1.98
C PHE A 29 -11.92 16.71 0.71
N ASP A 30 -12.90 17.60 0.77
CA ASP A 30 -13.60 18.16 -0.40
C ASP A 30 -12.64 18.87 -1.36
N ASN A 31 -11.60 19.52 -0.83
CA ASN A 31 -10.56 20.16 -1.64
C ASN A 31 -9.58 19.11 -2.22
N PRO A 32 -9.47 18.97 -3.56
CA PRO A 32 -8.54 18.03 -4.20
C PRO A 32 -7.07 18.29 -3.84
N LYS A 33 -6.68 19.54 -3.57
CA LYS A 33 -5.30 19.88 -3.18
C LYS A 33 -4.92 19.37 -1.80
N VAL A 34 -5.88 19.22 -0.89
CA VAL A 34 -5.63 18.60 0.42
C VAL A 34 -5.37 17.10 0.24
N ARG A 35 -6.14 16.44 -0.63
CA ARG A 35 -5.93 15.01 -0.94
C ARG A 35 -4.59 14.76 -1.63
N GLU A 36 -4.21 15.64 -2.56
CA GLU A 36 -2.91 15.63 -3.23
C GLU A 36 -1.76 15.84 -2.22
N ALA A 37 -1.88 16.82 -1.30
CA ALA A 37 -0.89 17.07 -0.26
C ALA A 37 -0.68 15.83 0.64
N LEU A 38 -1.76 15.17 1.06
CA LEU A 38 -1.68 13.91 1.81
C LEU A 38 -0.99 12.80 1.02
N ASN A 39 -1.26 12.71 -0.28
CA ASN A 39 -0.65 11.70 -1.15
C ASN A 39 0.89 11.85 -1.20
N TYR A 40 1.38 13.09 -1.30
CA TYR A 40 2.82 13.41 -1.28
C TYR A 40 3.45 13.26 0.11
N ALA A 41 2.70 13.49 1.19
CA ALA A 41 3.21 13.39 2.55
C ALA A 41 3.54 11.94 2.98
N ILE A 42 2.99 10.93 2.30
CA ILE A 42 3.17 9.53 2.68
C ILE A 42 4.47 8.95 2.10
N ASN A 43 5.42 8.61 2.97
CA ASN A 43 6.61 7.85 2.62
C ASN A 43 6.30 6.34 2.49
N ARG A 44 5.85 5.93 1.29
CA ARG A 44 5.50 4.53 0.99
C ARG A 44 6.68 3.56 1.15
N PRO A 45 7.92 3.87 0.70
CA PRO A 45 9.06 2.98 0.94
C PRO A 45 9.31 2.70 2.43
N ALA A 46 9.24 3.73 3.28
CA ALA A 46 9.40 3.55 4.73
C ALA A 46 8.27 2.70 5.32
N LEU A 47 7.02 2.92 4.89
CA LEU A 47 5.87 2.12 5.31
C LEU A 47 6.05 0.63 4.98
N VAL A 48 6.48 0.31 3.76
CA VAL A 48 6.77 -1.07 3.33
C VAL A 48 7.83 -1.71 4.23
N LYS A 49 8.93 -0.99 4.49
CA LYS A 49 10.02 -1.51 5.32
C LYS A 49 9.59 -1.76 6.77
N VAL A 50 8.93 -0.79 7.38
CA VAL A 50 8.67 -0.79 8.83
C VAL A 50 7.39 -1.56 9.18
N ALA A 51 6.28 -1.30 8.49
CA ALA A 51 5.00 -1.91 8.84
C ALA A 51 4.79 -3.29 8.21
N PHE A 52 5.36 -3.53 7.02
CA PHE A 52 5.18 -4.79 6.28
C PHE A 52 6.44 -5.67 6.27
N ALA A 53 7.50 -5.29 7.00
CA ALA A 53 8.76 -6.02 7.05
C ALA A 53 9.37 -6.32 5.67
N GLY A 54 9.07 -5.49 4.65
CA GLY A 54 9.51 -5.70 3.27
C GLY A 54 8.63 -6.61 2.41
N TYR A 55 7.58 -7.24 2.96
CA TYR A 55 6.65 -8.13 2.23
C TYR A 55 5.50 -7.38 1.55
N ALA A 56 5.74 -6.15 1.11
CA ALA A 56 4.81 -5.32 0.35
C ALA A 56 5.57 -4.52 -0.70
N THR A 57 4.85 -3.97 -1.68
CA THR A 57 5.40 -3.05 -2.68
C THR A 57 4.66 -1.71 -2.62
N PRO A 58 5.34 -0.58 -2.89
CA PRO A 58 4.66 0.71 -2.95
C PRO A 58 3.55 0.72 -4.00
N ALA A 59 2.32 1.00 -3.58
CA ALA A 59 1.19 1.12 -4.48
C ALA A 59 1.29 2.38 -5.34
N THR A 60 1.08 2.23 -6.65
CA THR A 60 1.06 3.31 -7.66
C THR A 60 -0.35 3.66 -8.14
N GLY A 61 -1.35 2.83 -7.81
CA GLY A 61 -2.75 3.00 -8.21
C GLY A 61 -3.69 2.18 -7.34
N VAL A 62 -4.97 2.14 -7.70
CA VAL A 62 -6.02 1.46 -6.92
C VAL A 62 -6.15 -0.03 -7.19
N VAL A 63 -5.44 -0.55 -8.21
CA VAL A 63 -5.46 -1.98 -8.57
C VAL A 63 -4.07 -2.60 -8.36
N PRO A 64 -3.98 -3.83 -7.83
CA PRO A 64 -2.71 -4.56 -7.76
C PRO A 64 -2.13 -4.86 -9.15
N PRO A 65 -0.80 -4.81 -9.33
CA PRO A 65 -0.15 -5.10 -10.62
C PRO A 65 -0.41 -6.51 -11.16
N SER A 66 -0.74 -7.46 -10.29
CA SER A 66 -1.02 -8.86 -10.65
C SER A 66 -2.38 -9.06 -11.32
N ILE A 67 -3.23 -8.02 -11.38
CA ILE A 67 -4.51 -8.04 -12.11
C ILE A 67 -4.27 -7.39 -13.47
N ALA A 68 -4.27 -8.19 -14.53
CA ALA A 68 -3.76 -7.81 -15.86
C ALA A 68 -4.63 -6.81 -16.65
N TYR A 69 -5.80 -6.38 -16.15
CA TYR A 69 -6.75 -5.57 -16.92
C TYR A 69 -7.57 -4.60 -16.05
N ALA A 70 -6.92 -3.56 -15.50
CA ALA A 70 -7.62 -2.42 -14.89
C ALA A 70 -7.38 -1.13 -15.67
#